data_AF-A0A9P6FNK7-F1
#
_entry.id   AF-A0A9P6FNK7-F1
#
_cell.length_a   1.000
_cell.length_b   1.000
_cell.length_c   1.000
_cell.angle_alpha   90.00
_cell.angle_beta   90.00
_cell.angle_gamma   90.00
#
_symmetry.space_group_name_H-M   'P 1'
#
loop_
_entity.id
_entity.type
_entity.pdbx_description
1 polymer ?
#
loop_
_entity_poly.entity_id
_entity_poly.type
_entity_poly.pdbx_seq_one_letter_code
_entity_poly.pdbx_strand_id
1 'polypeptide(L)' 'ALYLIATNGTPALQHPEKLSIEFTDFLKKCLEVDPDRRPTATELLRHPFITRAHSVRTLSPLIKAAKESQRH' A
#
# COMPACT_ATOMS: atom_id res chain seq x y z
N ALA A 1 -6.24 17.51 -2.17
CA ALA A 1 -5.78 16.15 -2.56
C ALA A 1 -6.39 15.68 -3.89
N LEU A 2 -7.73 15.65 -4.01
CA LEU A 2 -8.43 15.18 -5.23
C LEU A 2 -8.01 15.92 -6.52
N TYR A 3 -7.80 17.25 -6.43
CA TYR A 3 -7.34 18.08 -7.56
C TYR A 3 -6.01 17.61 -8.15
N LEU A 4 -5.01 17.30 -7.32
CA LEU A 4 -3.69 16.84 -7.78
C LEU A 4 -3.73 15.45 -8.43
N ILE A 5 -4.67 14.59 -8.01
CA ILE A 5 -4.86 13.25 -8.59
C ILE A 5 -5.54 13.37 -9.97
N ALA A 6 -6.50 14.28 -10.10
CA ALA A 6 -7.17 14.55 -11.37
C ALA A 6 -6.25 15.22 -12.40
N THR A 7 -5.30 16.06 -11.97
CA THR A 7 -4.39 16.77 -12.88
C THR A 7 -3.10 16.00 -13.20
N ASN A 8 -2.58 15.19 -12.27
CA ASN A 8 -1.26 14.56 -12.41
C ASN A 8 -1.34 13.02 -12.53
N GLY A 9 -2.54 12.44 -12.53
CA GLY A 9 -2.74 10.99 -12.56
C GLY A 9 -2.32 10.30 -11.25
N THR A 10 -2.17 8.98 -11.31
CA THR A 10 -1.72 8.18 -10.16
C THR A 10 -0.30 8.60 -9.75
N PRO A 11 -0.05 8.97 -8.47
CA PRO A 11 1.28 9.37 -8.04
C PRO A 11 2.30 8.27 -8.29
N ALA A 12 3.41 8.62 -8.96
CA ALA A 12 4.50 7.70 -9.20
C ALA A 12 5.22 7.38 -7.88
N LEU A 13 5.63 6.12 -7.74
CA LEU A 13 6.47 5.69 -6.63
C LEU A 13 7.87 6.29 -6.81
N GLN A 14 8.40 6.93 -5.77
CA GLN A 14 9.71 7.61 -5.83
C GLN A 14 10.88 6.62 -6.03
N HIS A 15 10.78 5.44 -5.42
CA HIS A 15 11.83 4.40 -5.44
C HIS A 15 11.21 3.01 -5.66
N PRO A 16 10.66 2.72 -6.85
CA PRO A 16 9.99 1.45 -7.14
C PRO A 16 10.95 0.25 -7.02
N GLU A 17 12.24 0.43 -7.22
CA GLU A 17 13.29 -0.58 -7.09
C GLU A 17 13.49 -1.08 -5.65
N LYS A 18 13.05 -0.30 -4.65
CA LYS A 18 13.12 -0.69 -3.23
C LYS A 18 11.93 -1.56 -2.80
N LEU A 19 10.92 -1.69 -3.66
CA LEU A 19 9.71 -2.43 -3.36
C LEU A 19 9.75 -3.80 -4.03
N SER A 20 9.12 -4.79 -3.39
CA SER A 20 8.96 -6.08 -4.04
C SER A 20 8.03 -5.98 -5.25
N ILE A 21 8.19 -6.90 -6.19
CA ILE A 21 7.35 -7.00 -7.38
C ILE A 21 5.88 -7.19 -6.96
N GLU A 22 5.62 -8.04 -5.96
CA GLU A 22 4.27 -8.30 -5.47
C GLU A 22 3.65 -7.08 -4.80
N PHE A 23 4.43 -6.27 -4.09
CA PHE A 23 3.92 -5.04 -3.49
C PHE A 23 3.60 -3.99 -4.56
N THR A 24 4.49 -3.85 -5.54
CA THR A 24 4.29 -2.93 -6.67
C THR A 24 3.05 -3.31 -7.49
N ASP A 25 2.84 -4.60 -7.76
CA ASP A 25 1.65 -5.11 -8.45
C ASP A 25 0.36 -4.87 -7.64
N PHE A 26 0.42 -5.09 -6.33
CA PHE A 26 -0.71 -4.79 -5.44
C PHE A 26 -1.10 -3.31 -5.48
N LEU A 27 -0.13 -2.39 -5.40
CA LEU A 27 -0.38 -0.95 -5.48
C LEU A 27 -0.98 -0.54 -6.81
N LYS A 28 -0.50 -1.10 -7.94
CA LYS A 28 -1.07 -0.84 -9.26
C LYS A 28 -2.55 -1.21 -9.34
N LYS A 29 -2.93 -2.39 -8.81
CA LYS A 29 -4.33 -2.84 -8.77
C LYS A 29 -5.20 -1.95 -7.89
N CYS A 30 -4.71 -1.54 -6.72
CA CYS A 30 -5.43 -0.62 -5.83
C CYS A 30 -5.65 0.77 -6.44
N LEU A 31 -4.70 1.22 -7.28
CA LEU A 31 -4.67 2.56 -7.88
C LEU A 31 -5.10 2.56 -9.35
N GLU A 32 -5.79 1.52 -9.81
CA GLU A 32 -6.36 1.47 -11.16
C GLU A 32 -7.36 2.62 -11.35
N VAL A 33 -7.18 3.42 -12.40
CA VAL A 33 -7.92 4.66 -12.64
C VAL A 33 -9.35 4.36 -13.05
N ASP A 34 -9.51 3.32 -13.88
CA ASP A 34 -10.81 2.84 -14.33
C ASP A 34 -11.51 2.06 -13.19
N PRO A 35 -12.63 2.56 -12.65
CA PRO A 35 -13.32 1.90 -11.54
C PRO A 35 -13.85 0.52 -11.92
N ASP A 36 -14.20 0.27 -13.18
CA ASP A 36 -14.71 -1.02 -13.65
C ASP A 36 -13.59 -2.07 -13.74
N ARG A 37 -12.34 -1.63 -13.89
CA ARG A 37 -11.15 -2.50 -13.90
C ARG A 37 -10.51 -2.65 -12.53
N ARG A 38 -10.85 -1.80 -11.56
CA ARG A 38 -10.30 -1.83 -10.21
C ARG A 38 -10.85 -3.04 -9.43
N PRO A 39 -10.00 -3.96 -8.95
CA PRO A 39 -10.47 -5.10 -8.19
C PRO A 39 -11.13 -4.67 -6.87
N THR A 40 -12.14 -5.44 -6.46
CA THR A 40 -12.82 -5.28 -5.18
C THR A 40 -11.90 -5.66 -4.01
N ALA A 41 -12.26 -5.23 -2.80
CA ALA A 41 -11.53 -5.62 -1.60
C ALA A 41 -11.41 -7.14 -1.43
N THR A 42 -12.50 -7.89 -1.72
CA THR A 42 -12.54 -9.35 -1.64
C THR A 42 -11.55 -10.01 -2.61
N GLU A 43 -11.39 -9.46 -3.81
CA GLU A 43 -10.42 -9.94 -4.80
C GLU A 43 -8.98 -9.62 -4.36
N LEU A 44 -8.75 -8.41 -3.83
CA LEU A 44 -7.44 -7.98 -3.34
C LEU A 44 -6.96 -8.77 -2.12
N LEU A 45 -7.86 -9.28 -1.27
CA LEU A 45 -7.51 -10.16 -0.15
C LEU A 45 -6.83 -11.47 -0.62
N ARG A 46 -7.08 -11.88 -1.86
CA ARG A 46 -6.46 -13.08 -2.47
C ARG A 46 -5.11 -12.78 -3.14
N HIS A 47 -4.67 -11.52 -3.13
CA HIS A 47 -3.43 -11.13 -3.78
C HIS A 47 -2.19 -11.71 -3.07
N PRO A 48 -1.16 -12.18 -3.79
CA PRO A 48 0.06 -12.75 -3.19
C PRO A 48 0.74 -11.87 -2.14
N PHE A 49 0.65 -10.54 -2.29
CA PHE A 49 1.16 -9.59 -1.30
C PHE A 49 0.45 -9.71 0.05
N ILE A 50 -0.89 -9.80 0.05
CA ILE A 50 -1.70 -9.86 1.27
C ILE A 50 -1.65 -11.24 1.90
N THR A 51 -1.64 -12.31 1.09
CA THR A 51 -1.59 -13.68 1.59
C THR A 51 -0.24 -14.02 2.26
N ARG A 52 0.80 -13.21 2.03
CA ARG A 52 2.12 -13.33 2.68
C ARG A 52 2.24 -12.48 3.96
N ALA A 53 1.15 -11.87 4.43
CA ALA A 53 1.18 -11.04 5.63
C ALA A 53 1.64 -11.82 6.86
N HIS A 54 2.52 -11.20 7.65
CA HIS A 54 2.96 -11.75 8.93
C HIS A 54 1.90 -11.52 10.02
N SER A 55 2.03 -12.25 11.13
CA SER A 55 1.21 -12.04 12.32
C SER A 55 1.26 -10.58 12.79
N VAL A 56 0.11 -10.03 13.18
CA VAL A 56 -0.02 -8.66 13.73
C VAL A 56 0.94 -8.41 14.90
N ARG A 57 1.38 -9.47 15.61
CA ARG A 57 2.37 -9.38 16.68
C ARG A 57 3.68 -8.71 16.25
N THR A 58 4.06 -8.81 14.97
CA THR A 58 5.27 -8.17 14.43
C THR A 58 5.22 -6.65 14.48
N LEU A 59 4.04 -6.04 14.63
CA LEU A 59 3.87 -4.60 14.75
C LEU A 59 4.20 -4.08 16.16
N SER A 60 4.23 -4.94 17.18
CA SER A 60 4.41 -4.51 18.58
C SER A 60 5.67 -3.65 18.82
N PRO A 61 6.86 -3.99 18.27
CA PRO A 61 8.06 -3.16 18.43
C PRO A 61 7.91 -1.80 17.73
N LEU A 62 7.30 -1.76 16.55
CA LEU A 62 7.08 -0.52 15.79
C LEU A 62 6.14 0.44 16.53
N ILE A 63 5.08 -0.11 17.16
CA ILE A 63 4.15 0.67 17.98
C ILE A 63 4.85 1.29 19.19
N LYS A 64 5.77 0.57 19.84
CA LYS A 64 6.56 1.10 20.96
C LYS A 64 7.48 2.24 20.50
N ALA A 65 8.25 2.01 19.44
CA ALA A 65 9.15 3.01 18.88
C ALA A 65 8.42 4.31 18.48
N ALA A 66 7.26 4.20 17.84
CA ALA A 66 6.44 5.35 17.46
C ALA A 66 5.93 6.16 18.67
N LYS A 67 5.58 5.50 19.79
CA LYS A 67 5.17 6.19 21.02
C LYS A 67 6.34 6.92 21.69
N GLU A 68 7.54 6.37 21.62
CA GLU A 68 8.76 6.97 22.18
C GLU A 68 9.22 8.19 21.38
N SER A 69 9.11 8.15 20.04
CA SER A 69 9.43 9.30 19.18
C SER A 69 8.49 10.49 19.37
N GLN A 70 7.26 10.25 19.84
CA GLN A 70 6.28 11.32 20.13
C GLN A 70 6.53 12.03 21.48
N ARG A 71 7.42 11.47 22.31
CA ARG A 71 7.79 12.06 23.61
C ARG A 71 8.95 13.06 23.51
N HIS A 72 9.58 13.15 22.35
CA HIS A 72 10.65 14.09 22.02
C HIS A 72 10.08 15.17 21.10
#